data_AF-A0A7X8ZVJ9-F1
#
_entry.id   AF-A0A7X8ZVJ9-F1
#
_cell.length_a   1.000
_cell.length_b   1.000
_cell.length_c   1.000
_cell.angle_alpha   90.00
_cell.angle_beta   90.00
_cell.angle_gamma   90.00
#
_symmetry.space_group_name_H-M   'P 1'
#
loop_
_entity.id
_entity.type
_entity.pdbx_description
1 polymer ?
#
loop_
_entity_poly.entity_id
_entity_poly.type
_entity_poly.pdbx_seq_one_letter_code
_entity_poly.pdbx_strand_id
1 'polypeptide(L)' 'MKVNQKQNFLKGLIKENPVFVFVLGICSTLAVTTSLESGIGMSLAVIFVLFFSNVVISLIKNIIPN' A
#
# COMPACT_ATOMS: atom_id res chain seq x y z
N MET A 1 -22.57 18.41 -21.31
CA MET A 1 -21.66 17.26 -21.13
C MET A 1 -21.62 16.90 -19.64
N LYS A 2 -22.42 15.90 -19.20
CA LYS A 2 -22.57 15.56 -17.77
C LYS A 2 -21.36 14.75 -17.29
N VAL A 3 -20.42 15.42 -16.63
CA VAL A 3 -19.27 14.79 -15.98
C VAL A 3 -19.76 14.05 -14.74
N ASN A 4 -19.84 12.72 -14.82
CA ASN A 4 -20.28 11.87 -13.73
C ASN A 4 -19.09 11.66 -12.76
N GLN A 5 -19.07 12.39 -11.65
CA GLN A 5 -17.99 12.42 -10.64
C GLN A 5 -17.53 11.02 -10.20
N LYS A 6 -18.45 10.05 -10.15
CA LYS A 6 -18.14 8.65 -9.80
C LYS A 6 -17.21 7.98 -10.81
N GLN A 7 -17.33 8.28 -12.10
CA GLN A 7 -16.49 7.71 -13.15
C GLN A 7 -15.07 8.26 -13.11
N ASN A 8 -14.89 9.53 -12.74
CA ASN A 8 -13.57 10.14 -12.60
C ASN A 8 -12.84 9.59 -11.35
N PHE A 9 -13.59 9.40 -10.26
CA PHE A 9 -13.05 8.81 -9.03
C PHE A 9 -12.66 7.34 -9.19
N LEU A 10 -13.48 6.55 -9.90
CA LEU A 10 -13.15 5.15 -10.24
C LEU A 10 -11.94 5.06 -11.18
N LYS A 11 -11.82 5.97 -12.17
CA LYS A 11 -10.64 6.03 -13.03
C LYS A 11 -9.38 6.38 -12.25
N GLY A 12 -9.44 7.35 -11.35
CA GLY A 12 -8.33 7.74 -10.48
C GLY A 12 -7.86 6.62 -9.55
N LEU A 13 -8.80 5.85 -9.00
CA LEU A 13 -8.49 4.79 -8.03
C LEU A 13 -8.01 3.49 -8.70
N ILE A 14 -8.55 3.13 -9.87
CA ILE A 14 -8.32 1.81 -10.48
C ILE A 14 -7.33 1.87 -11.63
N LYS A 15 -7.37 2.94 -12.44
CA LYS A 15 -6.54 3.05 -13.66
C LYS A 15 -5.31 3.93 -13.47
N GLU A 16 -5.43 4.97 -12.63
CA GLU A 16 -4.34 5.93 -12.37
C GLU A 16 -3.55 5.61 -11.09
N ASN A 17 -4.05 4.75 -10.19
CA ASN A 17 -3.31 4.39 -8.99
C ASN A 17 -2.38 3.19 -9.27
N PRO A 18 -1.05 3.39 -9.34
CA PRO A 18 -0.10 2.32 -9.61
C PRO A 18 -0.18 1.18 -8.59
N VAL A 19 -0.63 1.44 -7.35
CA VAL A 19 -0.78 0.43 -6.30
C VAL A 19 -1.79 -0.67 -6.69
N PHE A 20 -2.90 -0.29 -7.32
CA PHE A 20 -3.91 -1.25 -7.78
C PHE A 20 -3.52 -1.91 -9.10
N VAL A 21 -2.88 -1.16 -10.01
CA VAL A 21 -2.45 -1.69 -11.32
C VAL A 21 -1.35 -2.74 -11.18
N PHE A 22 -0.37 -2.51 -10.29
CA PHE A 22 0.73 -3.45 -10.04
C PHE A 22 0.40 -4.54 -9.01
N VAL A 23 -0.78 -4.47 -8.39
CA VAL A 23 -1.21 -5.40 -7.35
C VAL A 23 -0.11 -5.63 -6.30
N LEU A 24 0.41 -4.54 -5.73
CA LEU A 24 1.61 -4.54 -4.88
C LEU A 24 1.53 -5.41 -3.60
N GLY A 25 0.38 -6.04 -3.32
CA GLY A 25 0.12 -6.87 -2.13
C GLY A 25 -0.18 -8.36 -2.40
N ILE A 26 0.03 -8.89 -3.62
CA ILE A 26 -0.34 -10.29 -3.91
C ILE A 26 0.42 -11.33 -3.08
N CYS A 27 1.71 -11.08 -2.80
CA CYS A 27 2.60 -12.07 -2.21
C CYS A 27 2.17 -12.41 -0.78
N SER A 28 1.86 -11.39 0.01
CA SER A 28 1.36 -11.53 1.37
C SER A 28 0.00 -12.21 1.40
N THR A 29 -0.90 -11.86 0.47
CA THR A 29 -2.26 -12.40 0.41
C THR A 29 -2.27 -13.91 0.10
N LEU A 30 -1.42 -14.36 -0.82
CA LEU A 30 -1.25 -15.78 -1.12
C LEU A 30 -0.63 -16.54 0.06
N ALA A 31 0.34 -15.94 0.76
CA ALA A 31 1.03 -16.57 1.89
C ALA A 31 0.12 -16.76 3.12
N VAL A 32 -0.80 -15.83 3.40
CA VAL A 32 -1.68 -15.91 4.59
C VAL A 32 -2.87 -16.86 4.44
N THR A 33 -3.12 -17.40 3.24
CA THR A 33 -4.26 -18.30 2.97
C THR A 33 -4.01 -19.73 3.49
N THR A 34 -2.75 -20.12 3.71
CA THR A 34 -2.38 -21.48 4.13
C THR A 34 -2.41 -21.69 5.64
N SER A 35 -2.15 -20.65 6.43
CA SER A 35 -2.10 -20.72 7.89
C SER A 35 -2.37 -19.35 8.50
N LEU A 36 -3.43 -19.27 9.30
CA LEU A 36 -3.83 -18.04 10.03
C LEU A 36 -2.73 -17.59 11.00
N GLU A 37 -2.05 -18.54 11.64
CA GLU A 37 -0.98 -18.26 12.62
C GLU A 37 0.22 -17.54 11.98
N SER A 38 0.67 -18.00 10.82
CA SER A 38 1.73 -17.35 10.04
C SER A 38 1.30 -15.99 9.47
N GLY A 39 0.01 -15.85 9.11
CA GLY A 39 -0.51 -14.61 8.55
C GLY A 39 -0.62 -13.45 9.54
N ILE A 40 -0.93 -13.76 10.80
CA ILE A 40 -0.92 -12.78 11.89
C ILE A 40 0.51 -12.28 12.15
N GLY A 41 1.50 -13.19 12.18
CA GLY A 41 2.90 -12.81 12.35
C GLY A 41 3.44 -11.91 11.23
N MET A 42 3.13 -12.23 9.97
CA MET A 42 3.60 -11.46 8.81
C MET A 42 3.00 -10.05 8.76
N SER A 43 1.69 -9.91 9.02
CA SER A 43 1.02 -8.60 8.98
C SER A 43 1.46 -7.68 10.12
N LEU A 44 1.63 -8.21 11.34
CA LEU A 44 2.20 -7.46 12.48
C LEU A 44 3.62 -6.96 12.19
N ALA A 45 4.48 -7.82 11.65
CA ALA A 45 5.84 -7.45 11.29
C ALA A 45 5.87 -6.34 10.24
N VAL A 46 5.02 -6.44 9.21
CA VAL A 46 4.94 -5.43 8.13
C VAL A 46 4.41 -4.09 8.65
N ILE A 47 3.39 -4.08 9.51
CA ILE A 47 2.88 -2.84 10.13
C ILE A 47 3.98 -2.15 10.94
N PHE A 48 4.73 -2.92 11.73
CA PHE A 48 5.82 -2.40 12.53
C PHE A 48 6.96 -1.82 11.67
N VAL A 49 7.38 -2.56 10.64
CA VAL A 49 8.41 -2.10 9.69
C VAL A 49 7.96 -0.87 8.90
N LEU A 50 6.72 -0.83 8.43
CA LEU A 50 6.17 0.34 7.72
C LEU A 50 6.12 1.57 8.61
N PHE A 51 5.71 1.41 9.86
CA PHE A 51 5.71 2.50 10.83
C PHE A 51 7.12 3.04 11.04
N PHE A 52 8.09 2.16 11.31
CA PHE A 52 9.48 2.57 11.50
C PHE A 52 10.09 3.19 10.24
N SER A 53 9.79 2.64 9.07
CA SER A 53 10.25 3.16 7.78
C SER A 53 9.73 4.58 7.56
N ASN A 54 8.44 4.84 7.80
CA ASN A 54 7.89 6.18 7.67
C ASN A 54 8.50 7.18 8.67
N VAL A 55 8.81 6.74 9.89
CA VAL A 55 9.49 7.58 10.89
C VAL A 55 10.93 7.91 10.46
N VAL A 56 11.68 6.92 10.00
CA VAL A 56 13.05 7.09 9.51
C VAL A 56 13.09 7.93 8.23
N ILE A 57 12.19 7.68 7.28
CA ILE A 57 12.04 8.49 6.06
C ILE A 57 11.73 9.94 6.43
N SER A 58 10.86 10.18 7.40
CA SER A 58 10.52 11.53 7.85
C SER A 58 11.75 12.28 8.39
N LEU A 59 12.63 11.59 9.13
CA LEU A 59 13.90 12.15 9.60
C LEU A 59 14.89 12.43 8.46
N ILE A 60 15.02 11.48 7.52
CA ILE A 60 15.92 11.58 6.37
C ILE A 60 15.44 12.62 5.34
N LYS A 61 14.15 12.91 5.28
CA LYS A 61 13.54 13.89 4.36
C LYS A 61 14.16 15.29 4.49
N ASN A 62 14.79 15.61 5.61
CA ASN A 62 15.49 16.89 5.77
C ASN A 62 16.85 16.95 5.02
N ILE A 63 17.47 15.80 4.72
CA ILE A 63 18.77 15.70 4.04
C ILE A 63 18.63 15.66 2.51
N ILE A 64 17.50 15.15 2.00
CA ILE A 64 17.13 15.22 0.58
C ILE A 64 16.02 16.26 0.44
N PRO A 65 16.34 17.58 0.44
CA PRO A 65 15.41 18.54 -0.13
C PRO A 65 15.26 18.16 -1.60
N ASN A 66 14.00 17.97 -2.03
CA ASN A 66 13.51 17.64 -3.38
C ASN A 66 13.89 16.27 -3.95
#